data_AF-A0A959HJR2-F1
#
_entry.id   AF-A0A959HJR2-F1
#
_cell.length_a   1.000
_cell.length_b   1.000
_cell.length_c   1.000
_cell.angle_alpha   90.00
_cell.angle_beta   90.00
_cell.angle_gamma   90.00
#
_symmetry.space_group_name_H-M   'P 1'
#
loop_
_entity.id
_entity.type
_entity.pdbx_description
1 polymer ?
#
loop_
_entity_poly.entity_id
_entity_poly.type
_entity_poly.pdbx_seq_one_letter_code
_entity_poly.pdbx_strand_id
1 'polypeptide(L)' 'MSKILLDTNAYSYYLLGDERVLERLAGAALVYMSIFVLGELYFIFEYKDFNPCQARANTIATKTPKH' A
#
# COMPACT_ATOMS: atom_id res chain seq x y z
N MET A 1 11.83 -23.67 6.78
CA MET A 1 11.60 -22.72 5.66
C MET A 1 10.68 -21.62 6.14
N SER A 2 11.18 -20.39 6.30
CA SER A 2 10.33 -19.28 6.75
C SER A 2 9.56 -18.70 5.56
N LYS A 3 8.25 -18.55 5.73
CA LYS A 3 7.36 -17.90 4.77
C LYS A 3 6.87 -16.63 5.41
N ILE A 4 6.95 -15.50 4.72
CA ILE A 4 6.52 -14.21 5.26
C ILE A 4 5.52 -13.55 4.33
N LEU A 5 4.58 -12.80 4.90
CA LEU A 5 3.65 -11.95 4.18
C LEU A 5 4.16 -10.52 4.29
N LEU A 6 4.35 -9.87 3.15
CA LEU A 6 4.79 -8.49 3.06
C LEU A 6 3.57 -7.58 2.92
N ASP A 7 3.41 -6.66 3.87
CA ASP A 7 2.39 -5.61 3.84
C ASP A 7 2.94 -4.31 3.22
N THR A 8 2.08 -3.30 3.07
CA THR A 8 2.46 -2.01 2.49
C THR A 8 3.46 -1.22 3.32
N ASN A 9 3.40 -1.33 4.65
CA ASN A 9 4.32 -0.62 5.55
C ASN A 9 5.73 -1.21 5.45
N ALA A 10 5.86 -2.53 5.56
CA ALA A 10 7.13 -3.23 5.43
C ALA A 10 7.73 -3.02 4.03
N TYR A 11 6.90 -3.02 2.97
CA TYR A 11 7.38 -2.65 1.64
C TYR A 11 7.88 -1.20 1.58
N SER A 12 7.18 -0.26 2.21
CA SER A 12 7.61 1.15 2.28
C SER A 12 8.95 1.30 3.01
N TYR A 13 9.14 0.62 4.15
CA TYR A 13 10.40 0.61 4.88
C TYR A 13 11.53 -0.08 4.10
N TYR A 14 11.20 -1.15 3.37
CA TYR A 14 12.15 -1.80 2.46
C TYR A 14 12.64 -0.82 1.38
N LEU A 15 11.74 -0.04 0.77
CA LEU A 15 12.12 0.99 -0.21
C LEU A 15 12.98 2.12 0.39
N LEU A 16 12.79 2.40 1.68
CA LEU A 16 13.62 3.37 2.42
C LEU A 16 14.96 2.78 2.88
N GLY A 17 15.23 1.50 2.61
CA GLY A 17 16.49 0.85 2.97
C GLY A 17 16.58 0.39 4.43
N ASP A 18 15.46 0.11 5.10
CA ASP A 18 15.46 -0.40 6.48
C ASP A 18 16.11 -1.80 6.55
N GLU A 19 17.27 -1.88 7.20
CA GLU A 19 18.06 -3.11 7.34
C GLU A 19 17.29 -4.24 8.02
N ARG A 20 16.39 -3.94 8.97
CA ARG A 20 15.62 -4.97 9.68
C ARG A 20 14.67 -5.70 8.74
N VAL A 21 14.08 -4.96 7.80
CA VAL A 21 13.21 -5.54 6.78
C VAL A 21 14.04 -6.32 5.77
N LEU A 22 15.21 -5.79 5.41
CA LEU A 22 16.13 -6.43 4.47
C LEU A 22 16.63 -7.78 4.99
N GLU A 23 17.09 -7.85 6.25
CA GLU A 23 17.51 -9.09 6.90
C GLU A 23 16.36 -10.11 6.98
N ARG A 24 15.15 -9.64 7.29
CA ARG A 24 13.99 -10.52 7.39
C ARG A 24 13.59 -11.10 6.03
N LEU A 25 13.69 -10.32 4.97
CA LEU A 25 13.47 -10.74 3.58
C LEU A 25 14.57 -11.71 3.12
N ALA A 26 15.84 -11.44 3.42
CA ALA A 26 16.97 -12.28 3.05
C ALA A 26 16.88 -13.70 3.66
N GLY A 27 16.34 -13.81 4.88
CA GLY A 27 16.10 -15.09 5.55
C GLY A 27 14.80 -15.81 5.15
N ALA A 28 13.99 -15.22 4.27
CA ALA A 28 12.72 -15.80 3.84
C ALA A 28 12.92 -16.75 2.66
N ALA A 29 12.36 -17.96 2.76
CA ALA A 29 12.34 -18.89 1.63
C ALA A 29 11.28 -18.49 0.59
N LEU A 30 10.21 -17.82 1.05
CA LEU A 30 9.14 -17.33 0.19
C LEU A 30 8.50 -16.09 0.80
N VAL A 31 8.25 -15.09 -0.05
CA VAL A 31 7.59 -13.84 0.31
C VAL A 31 6.26 -13.79 -0.44
N TYR A 32 5.17 -13.71 0.31
CA TYR A 32 3.85 -13.46 -0.24
C TYR A 32 3.56 -11.95 -0.20
N MET A 33 2.82 -11.47 -1.19
CA MET A 33 2.28 -10.13 -1.20
C MET A 33 0.79 -10.23 -1.55
N SER A 34 -0.04 -9.56 -0.76
CA SER A 34 -1.49 -9.54 -1.01
C SER A 34 -1.81 -8.69 -2.25
N ILE A 35 -2.85 -9.07 -3.00
CA ILE A 35 -3.38 -8.26 -4.10
C ILE A 35 -3.84 -6.87 -3.63
N PHE A 36 -4.28 -6.75 -2.37
CA PHE A 36 -4.62 -5.46 -1.75
C PHE A 36 -3.39 -4.58 -1.55
N VAL A 37 -2.26 -5.17 -1.14
CA VAL A 37 -0.98 -4.47 -0.98
C VAL A 37 -0.47 -3.95 -2.32
N LEU A 38 -0.60 -4.76 -3.38
CA LEU A 38 -0.30 -4.32 -4.75
C LEU A 38 -1.21 -3.16 -5.19
N GLY A 39 -2.50 -3.21 -4.85
CA GLY A 39 -3.44 -2.13 -5.16
C GLY A 39 -3.10 -0.82 -4.44
N GLU A 40 -2.76 -0.89 -3.14
CA GLU A 40 -2.33 0.28 -2.36
C GLU A 40 -1.03 0.87 -2.92
N LEU A 41 -0.03 0.04 -3.24
CA LEU A 41 1.21 0.52 -3.85
C LEU A 41 0.96 1.13 -5.22
N TYR A 42 0.20 0.46 -6.09
CA TYR A 42 -0.15 0.98 -7.41
C TYR A 42 -0.83 2.34 -7.31
N PHE A 43 -1.81 2.47 -6.41
CA PHE A 43 -2.46 3.73 -6.14
C PHE A 43 -1.46 4.79 -5.64
N ILE A 44 -0.60 4.48 -4.67
CA ILE A 44 0.41 5.43 -4.17
C ILE A 44 1.38 5.87 -5.28
N PHE A 45 1.79 4.96 -6.17
CA PHE A 45 2.74 5.24 -7.24
C PHE A 45 2.14 6.02 -8.41
N GLU A 46 0.92 5.70 -8.82
CA GLU A 46 0.26 6.32 -9.97
C GLU A 46 -0.46 7.61 -9.60
N TYR A 47 -0.96 7.69 -8.38
CA TYR A 47 -1.72 8.83 -7.86
C TYR A 47 -0.87 9.72 -6.93
N LYS A 48 0.32 10.12 -7.38
CA LYS A 48 1.18 11.07 -6.66
C LYS A 48 0.51 12.44 -6.38
N ASP A 49 -0.54 12.77 -7.12
CA ASP A 49 -1.34 13.99 -6.95
C ASP A 49 -2.69 13.75 -6.25
N PHE A 50 -2.92 12.57 -5.65
CA PHE A 50 -4.17 12.29 -4.97
C PHE A 50 -4.29 13.10 -3.68
N ASN A 51 -5.13 14.12 -3.74
CA ASN A 51 -5.56 14.87 -2.57
C ASN A 51 -6.71 14.10 -1.88
N PRO A 52 -6.48 13.44 -0.73
CA PRO A 52 -7.52 12.66 -0.05
C PRO A 52 -8.69 13.51 0.42
N CYS A 53 -8.50 14.82 0.61
CA CYS A 53 -9.58 15.75 0.95
C CYS A 53 -10.56 15.93 -0.23
N GLN A 54 -10.10 15.81 -1.48
CA GLN A 54 -10.93 16.00 -2.67
C GLN A 54 -11.74 14.74 -3.02
N ALA A 55 -11.17 13.55 -2.78
CA ALA A 55 -11.88 12.28 -2.97
C ALA A 55 -13.05 12.10 -1.98
N ARG A 56 -12.86 12.57 -0.74
CA ARG A 56 -13.93 12.55 0.28
C ARG A 56 -15.04 13.56 -0.05
N ALA A 57 -14.71 14.73 -0.59
CA ALA A 57 -15.69 15.70 -1.05
C ALA A 57 -16.58 15.16 -2.19
N ASN A 58 -16.02 14.44 -3.16
CA ASN A 58 -16.79 13.87 -4.29
C ASN A 58 -17.71 12.71 -3.87
N THR A 59 -17.34 11.96 -2.82
CA THR A 59 -18.18 10.88 -2.28
C THR A 59 -19.39 11.43 -1.50
N ILE A 60 -19.27 12.65 -0.95
CA ILE A 60 -20.36 13.34 -0.25
C ILE A 60 -21.27 14.06 -1.27
N ALA A 61 -20.69 14.70 -2.29
CA ALA A 61 -21.44 15.41 -3.33
C ALA A 61 -22.38 14.50 -4.14
N THR A 62 -21.98 13.26 -4.41
CA THR A 62 -22.79 12.28 -5.16
C THR A 62 -23.89 11.61 -4.33
N LYS A 63 -23.94 11.83 -3.01
CA LYS A 63 -24.96 11.29 -2.10
C LYS A 63 -26.10 12.26 -1.79
N THR A 64 -26.14 13.45 -2.39
CA THR A 64 -27.34 14.30 -2.31
C THR A 64 -28.32 13.89 -3.40
N PRO A 65 -29.50 13.33 -3.05
CA PRO A 65 -30.53 13.09 -4.04
C PRO A 65 -30.97 14.45 -4.60
N LYS A 66 -30.90 14.61 -5.92
CA LYS A 66 -31.60 15.72 -6.58
C LYS A 66 -33.09 15.52 -6.30
N HIS A 67 -33.69 16.56 -5.71
CA HIS A 67 -35.12 16.64 -5.41
C HIS A 67 -35.99 16.26 -6.60
#